data_AF-A0A4V0WXI8-F1
#
_entry.id   AF-A0A4V0WXI8-F1
#
_cell.length_a   1.000
_cell.length_b   1.000
_cell.length_c   1.000
_cell.angle_alpha   90.00
_cell.angle_beta   90.00
_cell.angle_gamma   90.00
#
_symmetry.space_group_name_H-M   'P 1'
#
loop_
_entity.id
_entity.type
_entity.pdbx_description
1 polymer ?
#
loop_
_entity_poly.entity_id
_entity_poly.type
_entity_poly.pdbx_seq_one_letter_code
_entity_poly.pdbx_strand_id
1 'polypeptide(L)' 'MGDKRTQFVYDVDSLDEAKYAALIDEICNSDVGICFAPDTLPEARNRGYTLATEGKTRRHRKPHA' A
#
# COMPACT_ATOMS: atom_id res chain seq x y z
N MET A 1 4.57 1.87 2.63
CA MET A 1 4.07 2.32 1.30
C MET A 1 2.57 2.02 1.13
N GLY A 2 1.73 3.03 0.87
CA GLY A 2 0.28 2.86 0.66
C GLY A 2 -0.13 2.94 -0.81
N ASP A 3 -1.10 2.13 -1.23
CA ASP A 3 -1.75 2.23 -2.55
C ASP A 3 -3.09 2.98 -2.43
N LYS A 4 -3.20 4.15 -3.09
CA LYS A 4 -4.42 4.98 -3.11
C LYS A 4 -5.63 4.30 -3.76
N ARG A 5 -5.42 3.27 -4.60
CA ARG A 5 -6.50 2.60 -5.32
C ARG A 5 -7.18 1.50 -4.49
N THR A 6 -6.42 0.82 -3.64
CA THR A 6 -6.92 -0.28 -2.78
C THR A 6 -7.03 0.08 -1.30
N GLN A 7 -6.38 1.17 -0.87
CA GLN A 7 -6.17 1.54 0.53
C GLN A 7 -5.44 0.43 1.32
N PHE A 8 -4.54 -0.29 0.65
CA PHE A 8 -3.62 -1.19 1.33
C PHE A 8 -2.31 -0.47 1.64
N VAL A 9 -1.76 -0.75 2.83
CA VAL A 9 -0.39 -0.40 3.19
C VAL A 9 0.47 -1.65 3.12
N TYR A 10 1.57 -1.52 2.40
CA TYR A 10 2.64 -2.50 2.23
C TYR A 10 3.81 -2.02 3.06
N ASP A 11 4.20 -2.84 4.03
CA ASP A 11 5.37 -2.61 4.86
C ASP A 11 6.61 -3.13 4.12
N VAL A 12 7.31 -2.22 3.41
CA VAL A 12 8.38 -2.54 2.47
C VAL A 12 9.55 -3.24 3.15
N ASP A 13 9.77 -2.97 4.44
CA ASP A 13 10.85 -3.56 5.21
C ASP A 13 10.54 -4.99 5.68
N SER A 14 9.26 -5.39 5.76
CA SER A 14 8.84 -6.70 6.28
C SER A 14 8.19 -7.63 5.25
N LEU A 15 7.89 -7.14 4.04
CA LEU A 15 7.26 -7.92 2.98
C LEU A 15 8.25 -8.78 2.19
N ASP A 16 7.74 -9.88 1.63
CA ASP A 16 8.49 -10.75 0.73
C ASP A 16 8.71 -10.05 -0.62
N GLU A 17 9.94 -9.57 -0.84
CA GLU A 17 10.33 -8.87 -2.06
C GLU A 17 10.03 -9.69 -3.33
N ALA A 18 10.26 -11.01 -3.32
CA ALA A 18 10.03 -11.87 -4.50
C ALA A 18 8.56 -11.91 -4.90
N LYS A 19 7.64 -11.70 -3.95
CA LYS A 19 6.19 -11.72 -4.17
C LYS A 19 5.62 -10.35 -4.53
N TYR A 20 6.16 -9.28 -3.96
CA TYR A 20 5.53 -7.96 -3.99
C TYR A 20 6.33 -6.90 -4.77
N ALA A 21 7.57 -7.17 -5.19
CA ALA A 21 8.41 -6.21 -5.93
C ALA A 21 7.71 -5.64 -7.17
N ALA A 22 7.17 -6.50 -8.04
CA ALA A 22 6.49 -6.06 -9.26
C ALA A 22 5.27 -5.16 -8.97
N LEU A 23 4.55 -5.42 -7.87
CA LEU A 23 3.40 -4.62 -7.47
C LEU A 23 3.84 -3.27 -6.88
N ILE A 24 4.91 -3.24 -6.10
CA ILE A 24 5.48 -2.00 -5.57
C ILE A 24 5.99 -1.13 -6.72
N ASP A 25 6.70 -1.72 -7.68
CA ASP A 25 7.17 -1.03 -8.88
C ASP A 25 6.02 -0.45 -9.69
N GLU A 26 4.91 -1.19 -9.86
CA GLU A 26 3.71 -0.66 -10.52
C GLU A 26 3.13 0.56 -9.78
N ILE A 27 3.01 0.47 -8.44
CA ILE A 27 2.48 1.55 -7.62
C ILE A 27 3.36 2.80 -7.73
N CYS A 28 4.69 2.63 -7.70
CA CYS A 28 5.67 3.70 -7.89
C CYS A 28 5.58 4.31 -9.29
N ASN A 29 5.57 3.50 -10.34
CA ASN A 29 5.55 3.97 -11.72
C ASN A 29 4.21 4.60 -12.15
N SER A 30 3.14 4.37 -11.40
CA SER A 30 1.82 4.91 -11.71
C SER A 30 1.38 6.08 -10.83
N ASP A 31 2.29 6.62 -10.00
CA ASP A 31 2.05 7.78 -9.12
C ASP A 31 0.83 7.63 -8.19
N VAL A 32 0.46 6.39 -7.89
CA VAL A 32 -0.65 6.07 -6.98
C VAL A 32 -0.18 5.66 -5.58
N GLY A 33 1.13 5.64 -5.37
CA GLY A 33 1.74 5.45 -4.06
C GLY A 33 1.57 6.65 -3.13
N ILE A 34 1.54 6.38 -1.83
CA ILE A 34 1.68 7.38 -0.77
C ILE A 34 2.57 6.84 0.35
N CYS A 35 3.52 7.64 0.82
CA CYS A 35 4.32 7.32 2.00
C CYS A 35 3.68 7.93 3.25
N PHE A 36 3.73 7.20 4.37
CA PHE A 36 3.27 7.67 5.67
C PHE A 36 4.49 8.13 6.49
N ALA A 37 4.36 9.21 7.25
CA ALA A 37 5.45 9.78 8.04
C ALA A 37 4.93 10.21 9.43
N PRO A 38 5.40 9.59 10.54
CA PRO A 38 6.38 8.48 10.62
C PRO A 38 5.77 7.15 10.13
N ASP A 39 6.52 6.40 9.32
CA ASP A 39 6.10 5.17 8.59
C ASP A 39 5.64 4.03 9.52
N THR A 40 4.46 4.22 10.10
CA THR A 40 3.92 3.37 11.14
C THR A 40 2.51 2.94 10.76
N LEU A 41 2.22 1.65 10.96
CA LEU A 41 0.88 1.09 10.69
C LEU A 41 -0.28 1.86 11.37
N PRO A 42 -0.12 2.43 12.58
CA PRO A 42 -1.14 3.28 13.18
C PRO A 42 -1.49 4.51 12.33
N GLU A 43 -0.52 5.20 11.73
CA GLU A 43 -0.80 6.36 10.87
C GLU A 43 -1.59 5.94 9.62
N ALA A 44 -1.15 4.87 8.96
CA ALA A 44 -1.84 4.33 7.79
C ALA A 44 -3.30 3.97 8.14
N ARG A 45 -3.52 3.32 9.28
CA ARG A 45 -4.86 2.98 9.80
C ARG A 45 -5.72 4.22 10.06
N ASN A 46 -5.15 5.29 10.62
CA ASN A 46 -5.86 6.55 10.83
C ASN A 46 -6.32 7.20 9.51
N ARG A 47 -5.62 6.93 8.40
CA ARG A 47 -6.00 7.34 7.05
C ARG A 47 -6.90 6.33 6.31
N GLY A 48 -7.39 5.30 7.01
CA GLY A 48 -8.29 4.28 6.46
C GLY A 48 -7.57 3.13 5.73
N TYR A 49 -6.24 3.08 5.76
CA TYR A 49 -5.49 2.01 5.12
C TYR A 49 -5.47 0.75 5.98
N THR A 50 -5.41 -0.41 5.33
CA THR A 50 -5.28 -1.72 5.98
C THR A 50 -3.96 -2.36 5.60
N LEU A 51 -3.31 -3.09 6.51
CA LEU A 51 -2.12 -3.87 6.16
C LEU A 51 -2.47 -4.92 5.09
N ALA A 52 -1.71 -4.92 4.01
CA ALA A 52 -1.74 -5.96 2.99
C ALA A 52 -1.28 -7.28 3.61
N THR A 53 -2.16 -8.28 3.60
CA THR A 53 -1.82 -9.64 4.01
C THR A 53 -2.37 -10.60 2.99
N GLU A 54 -1.80 -11.80 2.92
CA GLU A 54 -2.24 -12.83 1.98
C GLU A 54 -3.74 -13.11 2.11
N GLY A 55 -4.40 -13.34 0.97
CA GLY A 55 -5.84 -13.60 0.88
C GLY A 55 -6.75 -12.38 1.05
N LYS A 56 -6.23 -11.21 1.47
CA LYS A 56 -7.04 -9.98 1.49
C LYS A 56 -7.12 -9.38 0.09
N THR A 57 -8.33 -9.03 -0.30
CA THR A 57 -8.60 -8.33 -1.56
C THR A 57 -9.45 -7.10 -1.29
N ARG A 58 -9.22 -6.04 -2.07
CA ARG A 58 -10.03 -4.81 -2.09
C ARG A 58 -10.40 -4.54 -3.53
N ARG A 59 -11.55 -3.88 -3.75
CA ARG A 59 -11.90 -3.39 -5.08
C ARG A 59 -10.96 -2.26 -5.45
N HIS A 60 -10.44 -2.31 -6.67
CA HIS A 60 -9.63 -1.25 -7.24
C HIS A 60 -10.52 -0.02 -7.49
N ARG A 61 -10.22 1.09 -6.82
CA ARG A 61 -10.95 2.36 -6.96
C ARG A 61 -10.10 3.36 -7.72
N LYS A 62 -10.76 4.39 -8.26
CA LYS A 62 -10.03 5.57 -8.75
C LYS A 62 -9.22 6.14 -7.58
N PRO A 63 -7.93 6.46 -7.77
CA PRO A 63 -7.11 7.00 -6.70
C PRO A 63 -7.77 8.28 -6.19
N HIS A 64 -7.99 8.35 -4.88
CA HIS A 64 -8.49 9.57 -4.26
C HIS A 64 -7.33 10.57 -4.22
N ALA A 65 -7.62 11.83 -4.58
CA ALA A 65 -6.69 12.94 -4.47
C ALA A 65 -6.28 13.17 -3.02
#